data_AF-A4ELJ6-F1
#
_entry.id   AF-A4ELJ6-F1
#
_cell.length_a   1.000
_cell.length_b   1.000
_cell.length_c   1.000
_cell.angle_alpha   90.00
_cell.angle_beta   90.00
_cell.angle_gamma   90.00
#
_symmetry.space_group_name_H-M   'P 1'
#
loop_
_entity.id
_entity.type
_entity.pdbx_description
1 polymer ?
#
loop_
_entity_poly.entity_id
_entity_poly.type
_entity_poly.pdbx_seq_one_letter_code
_entity_poly.pdbx_strand_id
1 'polypeptide(L)'
;MKMICKSAPFVFAALTLSGCMMTDGSTHLVGTQGGNNVYEFSVTNYADPVGAKSYVPQRDNFASRLCPQGYRIIDERKGVKITQAGVRQLSENVIRISCPA
;
A
#
# COMPACT_ATOMS: atom_id res chain seq x y z
N MET A 1 48.04 -3.19 17.22
CA MET A 1 47.29 -3.80 16.09
C MET A 1 45.92 -4.21 16.61
N LYS A 2 44.85 -3.63 16.06
CA LYS A 2 43.47 -3.75 16.56
C LYS A 2 42.83 -5.08 16.12
N MET A 3 42.28 -5.83 17.09
CA MET A 3 41.33 -6.92 16.84
C MET A 3 40.04 -6.35 16.23
N ILE A 4 39.60 -6.90 15.10
CA ILE A 4 38.30 -6.58 14.52
C ILE A 4 37.41 -7.80 14.76
N CYS A 5 36.56 -7.72 15.79
CA CYS A 5 35.45 -8.66 15.97
C CYS A 5 34.51 -8.51 14.77
N LYS A 6 34.46 -9.55 13.92
CA LYS A 6 33.52 -9.63 12.80
C LYS A 6 32.15 -9.99 13.38
N SER A 7 31.39 -8.95 13.74
CA SER A 7 30.01 -9.06 14.22
C SER A 7 29.15 -9.82 13.19
N ALA A 8 28.51 -10.89 13.66
CA ALA A 8 27.52 -11.65 12.92
C ALA A 8 26.43 -10.73 12.34
N PRO A 9 25.86 -11.07 11.16
CA PRO A 9 24.76 -10.29 10.61
C PRO A 9 23.55 -10.39 11.54
N PHE A 10 23.23 -9.28 12.21
CA PHE A 10 21.99 -9.10 12.94
C PHE A 10 20.82 -9.24 11.96
N VAL A 11 20.08 -10.34 12.09
CA VAL A 11 18.77 -10.52 11.48
C VAL A 11 17.83 -9.48 12.09
N PHE A 12 17.56 -8.40 11.37
CA PHE A 12 16.46 -7.49 11.69
C PHE A 12 15.14 -8.20 11.36
N ALA A 13 14.72 -9.10 12.24
CA ALA A 13 13.34 -9.56 12.29
C ALA A 13 12.50 -8.40 12.85
N ALA A 14 12.04 -7.51 11.98
CA ALA A 14 11.00 -6.55 12.30
C ALA A 14 9.65 -7.29 12.42
N LEU A 15 9.48 -8.00 13.54
CA LEU A 15 8.18 -8.49 14.01
C LEU A 15 7.45 -7.32 14.67
N THR A 16 6.95 -6.38 13.86
CA THR A 16 5.99 -5.38 14.34
C THR A 16 4.60 -6.01 14.36
N LEU A 17 4.27 -6.57 15.53
CA LEU A 17 2.96 -7.10 15.94
C LEU A 17 1.94 -5.97 16.17
N SER A 18 1.70 -5.14 15.16
CA SER A 18 0.73 -4.04 15.23
C SER A 18 0.20 -3.69 13.84
N GLY A 19 -0.58 -4.59 13.21
CA GLY A 19 -1.40 -4.25 12.04
C GLY A 19 -0.74 -3.34 10.99
N CYS A 20 0.56 -3.53 10.72
CA CYS A 20 1.32 -2.65 9.84
C CYS A 20 0.80 -2.84 8.43
N MET A 21 -0.11 -1.96 8.04
CA MET A 21 -0.46 -1.73 6.65
C MET A 21 0.75 -1.09 6.00
N MET A 22 1.55 -1.91 5.34
CA MET A 22 2.46 -1.41 4.32
C MET A 22 1.63 -1.19 3.06
N THR A 23 1.13 0.04 2.88
CA THR A 23 0.96 0.62 1.53
C THR A 23 2.34 0.56 0.89
N ASP A 24 2.50 -0.24 -0.17
CA ASP A 24 3.76 -0.25 -0.92
C ASP A 24 4.03 1.17 -1.46
N GLY A 25 5.29 1.59 -1.36
CA GLY A 25 5.76 2.98 -1.40
C GLY A 25 5.79 3.61 -2.80
N SER A 26 4.91 3.22 -3.71
CA SER A 26 4.81 3.81 -5.04
C SER A 26 3.47 4.50 -5.23
N THR A 27 3.11 5.41 -4.31
CA THR A 27 2.18 6.45 -4.74
C THR A 27 2.90 7.35 -5.71
N HIS A 28 2.56 7.28 -6.98
CA HIS A 28 3.26 8.02 -8.02
C HIS A 28 2.27 8.63 -9.00
N LEU A 29 2.66 9.80 -9.52
CA LEU A 29 1.94 10.45 -10.61
C LEU A 29 2.15 9.59 -11.87
N VAL A 30 1.06 9.06 -12.41
CA VAL A 30 1.06 8.22 -13.63
C VAL A 30 0.82 9.07 -14.87
N GLY A 31 0.22 10.25 -14.71
CA GLY A 31 0.03 11.20 -15.80
C GLY A 31 -1.06 12.22 -15.51
N THR A 32 -1.64 12.78 -16.56
CA THR A 32 -2.77 13.71 -16.48
C THR A 32 -3.92 13.25 -17.38
N GLN A 33 -5.15 13.46 -16.94
CA GLN A 33 -6.36 13.15 -17.71
C GLN A 33 -7.33 14.33 -17.62
N GLY A 34 -7.59 15.00 -18.76
CA GLY A 34 -8.53 16.12 -18.82
C GLY A 34 -8.17 17.30 -17.91
N GLY A 35 -6.87 17.55 -17.69
CA GLY A 35 -6.37 18.60 -16.79
C GLY A 35 -6.19 18.19 -15.32
N ASN A 36 -6.63 16.98 -14.95
CA ASN A 36 -6.46 16.44 -13.60
C ASN A 36 -5.20 15.57 -13.48
N ASN A 37 -4.56 15.59 -12.32
CA ASN A 37 -3.44 14.72 -12.01
C ASN A 37 -3.94 13.30 -11.71
N VAL A 38 -3.33 12.29 -12.33
CA VAL A 38 -3.68 10.89 -12.13
C VAL A 38 -2.60 10.23 -11.30
N TYR A 39 -2.98 9.72 -10.14
CA TYR A 39 -2.09 9.00 -9.23
C TYR A 39 -2.46 7.52 -9.17
N GLU A 40 -1.45 6.67 -9.05
CA GLU A 40 -1.61 5.26 -8.73
C GLU A 40 -1.02 4.99 -7.35
N PHE A 41 -1.72 4.18 -6.56
CA PHE A 41 -1.25 3.67 -5.28
C PHE A 41 -1.76 2.25 -5.06
N SER A 42 -1.14 1.51 -4.15
CA SER A 42 -1.62 0.19 -3.77
C SER A 42 -2.02 0.11 -2.29
N VAL A 43 -3.03 -0.72 -2.02
CA VAL A 43 -3.51 -1.03 -0.68
C VAL A 43 -3.40 -2.53 -0.48
N THR A 44 -2.60 -2.92 0.51
CA THR A 44 -2.43 -4.31 0.92
C THR A 44 -3.31 -4.61 2.12
N ASN A 45 -4.20 -5.59 2.00
CA ASN A 45 -5.10 -6.03 3.07
C ASN A 45 -5.10 -7.55 3.19
N TYR A 46 -5.66 -8.10 4.28
CA TYR A 46 -5.89 -9.55 4.34
C TYR A 46 -6.91 -9.99 3.28
N ALA A 47 -6.65 -11.11 2.63
CA ALA A 47 -7.52 -11.69 1.60
C ALA A 47 -8.75 -12.43 2.18
N ASP A 48 -9.03 -12.26 3.47
CA ASP A 48 -10.17 -12.84 4.17
C ASP A 48 -11.33 -11.84 4.33
N PRO A 49 -12.53 -12.29 4.77
CA PRO A 49 -13.68 -11.40 4.92
C PRO A 49 -13.46 -10.23 5.88
N VAL A 50 -12.52 -10.35 6.83
CA VAL A 50 -12.19 -9.26 7.75
C VAL A 50 -11.38 -8.19 7.03
N GLY A 51 -10.33 -8.58 6.30
CA GLY A 51 -9.56 -7.66 5.47
C GLY A 51 -10.39 -7.02 4.35
N ALA A 52 -11.37 -7.73 3.80
CA ALA A 52 -12.29 -7.17 2.80
C ALA A 52 -13.16 -6.03 3.36
N LYS A 53 -13.60 -6.12 4.62
CA LYS A 53 -14.39 -5.06 5.28
C LYS A 53 -13.57 -3.80 5.53
N SER A 54 -12.29 -3.94 5.85
CA SER A 54 -11.41 -2.80 6.12
C SER A 54 -10.88 -2.11 4.87
N TYR A 55 -10.94 -2.78 3.71
CA TYR A 55 -10.36 -2.29 2.46
C TYR A 55 -10.95 -0.94 2.00
N VAL A 56 -12.28 -0.81 1.92
CA VAL A 56 -12.92 0.42 1.40
C VAL A 56 -12.56 1.64 2.26
N PRO A 57 -12.70 1.61 3.61
CA PRO A 57 -12.24 2.70 4.46
C PRO A 57 -10.76 3.05 4.29
N GLN A 58 -9.89 2.07 4.10
CA GLN A 58 -8.44 2.28 3.94
C GLN A 58 -8.10 2.93 2.61
N ARG A 59 -8.68 2.42 1.52
CA ARG A 59 -8.58 3.02 0.17
C ARG A 59 -9.01 4.47 0.20
N ASP A 60 -10.17 4.76 0.78
CA ASP A 60 -10.75 6.10 0.77
C ASP A 60 -9.95 7.06 1.66
N ASN A 61 -9.47 6.60 2.82
CA ASN A 61 -8.59 7.38 3.68
C ASN A 61 -7.30 7.77 2.93
N PHE A 62 -6.69 6.81 2.23
CA PHE A 62 -5.46 7.05 1.48
C PHE A 62 -5.68 7.99 0.30
N ALA A 63 -6.72 7.76 -0.50
CA ALA A 63 -7.07 8.63 -1.61
C ALA A 63 -7.39 10.07 -1.17
N SER A 64 -8.09 10.23 -0.04
CA SER A 64 -8.41 11.55 0.52
C SER A 64 -7.17 12.29 1.03
N ARG A 65 -6.18 11.56 1.58
CA ARG A 65 -4.90 12.14 1.97
C ARG A 65 -4.07 12.58 0.78
N LEU A 66 -4.13 11.82 -0.30
CA LEU A 66 -3.40 12.16 -1.53
C LEU A 66 -4.03 13.38 -2.22
N CYS A 67 -5.36 13.47 -2.18
CA CYS A 67 -6.13 14.47 -2.93
C CYS A 67 -7.22 15.10 -2.05
N PRO A 68 -6.82 16.04 -1.18
CA PRO A 68 -7.72 16.66 -0.19
C PRO A 68 -8.81 17.51 -0.82
N GLN A 69 -8.60 18.05 -2.03
CA GLN A 69 -9.63 18.74 -2.83
C GLN A 69 -10.73 17.80 -3.37
N GLY A 70 -10.63 16.50 -3.13
CA GLY A 70 -11.50 15.46 -3.68
C GLY A 70 -10.79 14.61 -4.72
N TYR A 71 -11.28 13.40 -4.91
CA TYR A 71 -10.73 12.44 -5.86
C TYR A 71 -11.85 11.68 -6.57
N ARG A 72 -11.52 11.14 -7.75
CA ARG A 72 -12.37 10.20 -8.46
C ARG A 72 -11.59 8.94 -8.74
N ILE A 73 -12.14 7.79 -8.38
CA ILE A 73 -11.56 6.49 -8.75
C ILE A 73 -11.77 6.29 -10.25
N ILE A 74 -10.67 6.09 -10.98
CA ILE A 74 -10.68 5.87 -12.44
C ILE A 74 -10.58 4.37 -12.74
N ASP A 75 -9.74 3.67 -11.97
CA ASP A 75 -9.52 2.24 -12.12
C ASP A 75 -9.17 1.62 -10.76
N GLU A 76 -9.59 0.38 -10.56
CA GLU A 76 -9.34 -0.37 -9.33
C GLU A 76 -9.14 -1.85 -9.65
N ARG A 77 -7.90 -2.29 -9.55
CA ARG A 77 -7.48 -3.67 -9.81
C ARG A 77 -7.33 -4.40 -8.48
N LYS A 78 -8.20 -5.37 -8.22
CA LYS A 78 -8.22 -6.15 -6.98
C LYS A 78 -7.41 -7.44 -7.14
N GLY A 79 -6.71 -7.85 -6.07
CA GLY A 79 -5.98 -9.12 -6.03
C GLY A 79 -4.78 -9.18 -6.98
N VAL A 80 -4.16 -8.03 -7.28
CA VAL A 80 -3.03 -7.93 -8.22
C VAL A 80 -1.84 -8.76 -7.74
N LYS A 81 -1.62 -8.80 -6.43
CA LYS A 81 -0.60 -9.65 -5.82
C LYS A 81 -1.19 -10.34 -4.61
N ILE A 82 -1.09 -11.67 -4.58
CA ILE A 82 -1.44 -12.47 -3.41
C ILE A 82 -0.15 -12.96 -2.77
N THR A 83 0.09 -12.59 -1.52
CA THR A 83 1.28 -13.01 -0.77
C THR A 83 0.87 -13.73 0.51
N GLN A 84 1.61 -14.76 0.89
CA GLN A 84 1.37 -15.44 2.15
C GLN A 84 2.04 -14.69 3.31
N ALA A 85 1.30 -14.40 4.37
CA ALA A 85 1.78 -13.81 5.61
C ALA A 85 1.40 -14.72 6.79
N GLY A 86 2.34 -15.60 7.17
CA GLY A 86 2.09 -16.66 8.14
C GLY A 86 1.03 -17.65 7.64
N VAL A 87 -0.06 -17.78 8.38
CA VAL A 87 -1.22 -18.64 8.03
C VAL A 87 -2.27 -17.92 7.20
N ARG A 88 -2.15 -16.61 6.98
CA ARG A 88 -3.13 -15.79 6.24
C ARG A 88 -2.58 -15.37 4.90
N GLN A 89 -3.47 -15.09 3.96
CA GLN A 89 -3.13 -14.48 2.67
C GLN A 89 -3.33 -12.98 2.74
N LEU A 90 -2.42 -12.23 2.14
CA LEU A 90 -2.53 -10.80 1.85
C LEU A 90 -2.88 -10.63 0.39
N SER A 91 -3.75 -9.66 0.11
CA SER A 91 -4.12 -9.21 -1.22
C SER A 91 -3.68 -7.78 -1.38
N GLU A 92 -2.96 -7.49 -2.45
CA GLU A 92 -2.63 -6.13 -2.87
C GLU A 92 -3.59 -5.71 -3.99
N ASN A 93 -4.23 -4.55 -3.78
CA ASN A 93 -5.12 -3.94 -4.76
C ASN A 93 -4.43 -2.66 -5.26
N VAL A 94 -4.40 -2.45 -6.58
CA VAL A 94 -3.83 -1.26 -7.20
C VAL A 94 -4.95 -0.34 -7.63
N ILE A 95 -4.89 0.93 -7.22
CA ILE A 95 -5.95 1.91 -7.40
C ILE A 95 -5.39 3.11 -8.14
N ARG A 96 -6.12 3.58 -9.15
CA ARG A 96 -5.84 4.83 -9.87
C ARG A 96 -6.91 5.86 -9.55
N ILE A 97 -6.48 7.02 -9.12
CA ILE A 97 -7.36 8.15 -8.83
C ILE A 97 -7.02 9.35 -9.67
N SER A 98 -8.04 10.09 -10.08
CA SER A 98 -7.95 11.42 -10.67
C SER A 98 -8.12 12.43 -9.55
N CYS A 99 -7.23 13.40 -9.52
CA CYS A 99 -7.22 14.48 -8.54
C CYS A 99 -7.31 15.81 -9.28
N PRO A 100 -8.33 16.63 -8.97
CA PRO A 100 -8.44 17.97 -9.52
C PRO A 100 -7.15 18.73 -9.26
N ALA A 101 -6.60 19.39 -10.28
CA ALA A 101 -5.45 20.27 -10.11
C ALA A 101 -5.83 21.55 -9.37
#